data_AF-A0A2M7XR08-F1
#
_entry.id   AF-A0A2M7XR08-F1
#
_cell.length_a   1.000
_cell.length_b   1.000
_cell.length_c   1.000
_cell.angle_alpha   90.00
_cell.angle_beta   90.00
_cell.angle_gamma   90.00
#
_symmetry.space_group_name_H-M   'P 1'
#
loop_
_entity.id
_entity.type
_entity.pdbx_description
1 polymer ?
#
loop_
_entity_poly.entity_id
_entity_poly.type
_entity_poly.pdbx_seq_one_letter_code
_entity_poly.pdbx_strand_id
1 'polypeptide(L)'
;MDKEKLVHRFQELELFAFIKLIDSVPGASITSNFPKVEKHYSIVRNQRELEKLVEELSRKTLVAFDLETTSLEPHDAKIVGLSFSWEADQGVYVAVQFPEAGGDD
;
A
#
# COMPACT_ATOMS: atom_id res chain seq x y z
N MET A 1 23.38 15.57 16.22
CA MET A 1 22.02 15.14 15.83
C MET A 1 21.62 14.03 16.76
N ASP A 2 20.54 14.21 17.51
CA ASP A 2 20.01 13.20 18.44
C ASP A 2 19.31 12.11 17.62
N LYS A 3 19.92 10.92 17.58
CA LYS A 3 19.50 9.83 16.69
C LYS A 3 18.25 9.14 17.23
N GLU A 4 18.13 8.97 18.55
CA GLU A 4 16.93 8.43 19.18
C GLU A 4 15.71 9.32 18.92
N LYS A 5 15.86 10.64 19.06
CA LYS A 5 14.80 11.61 18.78
C LYS A 5 14.39 11.61 17.30
N LEU A 6 15.34 11.42 16.39
CA LEU A 6 15.06 11.34 14.95
C LEU A 6 14.28 10.07 14.60
N VAL A 7 14.68 8.92 15.14
CA VAL A 7 13.97 7.64 14.97
C VAL A 7 12.56 7.74 15.52
N HIS A 8 12.40 8.32 16.72
CA HIS A 8 11.07 8.55 17.29
C HIS A 8 10.18 9.41 16.39
N ARG A 9 10.72 10.45 15.75
CA ARG A 9 9.94 11.25 14.80
C ARG A 9 9.62 10.50 13.51
N PHE A 10 10.54 9.70 12.99
CA PHE A 10 10.23 8.85 11.85
C PHE A 10 9.22 7.76 12.18
N GLN A 11 9.17 7.31 13.44
CA GLN A 11 8.14 6.40 13.94
C GLN A 11 6.76 7.04 13.95
N GLU A 12 6.63 8.22 14.58
CA GLU A 12 5.36 8.95 14.64
C GLU A 12 4.81 9.31 13.25
N LEU A 13 5.70 9.51 12.28
CA LEU A 13 5.34 9.85 10.89
C LEU A 13 5.24 8.62 9.97
N GLU A 14 5.40 7.41 10.50
CA GLU A 14 5.38 6.15 9.74
C GLU A 14 6.43 6.05 8.60
N LEU A 15 7.53 6.81 8.72
CA LEU A 15 8.64 6.89 7.76
C LEU A 15 9.65 5.74 7.93
N PHE A 16 9.18 4.50 8.02
CA PHE A 16 10.00 3.33 8.38
C PHE A 16 11.14 3.03 7.40
N ALA A 17 11.02 3.44 6.12
CA ALA A 17 12.10 3.31 5.14
C ALA A 17 13.34 4.12 5.53
N PHE A 18 13.16 5.30 6.12
CA PHE A 18 14.25 6.17 6.56
C PHE A 18 14.94 5.65 7.81
N ILE A 19 14.23 4.88 8.66
CA ILE A 19 14.82 4.24 9.85
C ILE A 19 15.83 3.17 9.43
N LYS A 20 15.48 2.34 8.44
CA LYS A 20 16.42 1.34 7.87
C LYS A 20 17.66 1.97 7.23
N LEU A 21 17.51 3.17 6.66
CA LEU A 21 18.63 3.90 6.08
C LEU A 21 19.60 4.39 7.17
N ILE A 22 19.09 4.77 8.35
CA ILE A 22 19.92 5.16 9.50
C ILE A 22 20.74 3.97 10.01
N ASP A 23 20.14 2.77 10.10
CA ASP A 23 20.86 1.55 10.51
C ASP A 23 21.99 1.17 9.54
N SER A 24 21.91 1.64 8.29
CA SER A 24 22.94 1.41 7.27
C SER A 24 24.14 2.37 7.38
N VAL A 25 24.08 3.36 8.30
CA VAL A 25 25.18 4.31 8.54
C VAL A 25 26.17 3.73 9.55
N PRO A 26 27.47 3.58 9.20
CA PRO A 26 28.48 3.07 10.12
C PRO A 26 28.56 3.91 11.41
N GLY A 27 28.47 3.26 12.58
CA GLY A 27 28.45 3.94 13.88
C GLY A 27 27.07 4.44 14.33
N ALA A 28 26.00 4.08 13.63
CA ALA A 28 24.63 4.17 14.09
C ALA A 28 24.09 2.76 14.34
N SER A 29 24.20 2.25 15.56
CA SER A 29 23.47 1.04 15.96
C SER A 29 22.22 1.50 16.69
N ILE A 30 21.06 1.36 16.06
CA ILE A 30 19.77 1.70 16.68
C ILE A 30 18.95 0.43 16.80
N THR A 31 18.62 0.06 18.03
CA THR A 31 17.72 -1.07 18.30
C THR A 31 16.29 -0.63 18.09
N SER A 32 15.80 -0.70 16.86
CA SER A 32 14.40 -0.39 16.58
C SER A 32 13.51 -1.57 16.98
N ASN A 33 12.75 -1.43 18.07
CA ASN A 33 11.94 -2.52 18.64
C ASN A 33 10.54 -2.58 17.99
N PHE A 34 10.48 -2.65 16.66
CA PHE A 34 9.21 -2.72 15.94
C PHE A 34 8.64 -4.15 15.94
N PRO A 35 7.36 -4.33 16.25
CA PRO A 35 6.68 -5.56 15.87
C PRO A 35 6.72 -5.62 14.33
N LYS A 36 7.44 -6.61 13.80
CA LYS A 36 7.46 -6.88 12.37
C LYS A 36 6.14 -7.54 12.01
N VAL A 37 5.14 -6.73 11.67
CA VAL A 37 3.86 -7.23 11.19
C VAL A 37 4.03 -7.65 9.73
N GLU A 38 3.69 -8.90 9.44
CA GLU A 38 3.67 -9.42 8.09
C GLU A 38 2.48 -8.81 7.34
N LYS A 39 2.73 -8.29 6.13
CA LYS A 39 1.71 -7.63 5.32
C LYS A 39 1.51 -8.36 4.00
N HIS A 40 0.26 -8.57 3.60
CA HIS A 40 -0.12 -9.34 2.42
C HIS A 40 -0.87 -8.47 1.42
N TYR A 41 -0.11 -7.80 0.55
CA TYR A 41 -0.67 -7.01 -0.55
C TYR A 41 -0.47 -7.71 -1.89
N SER A 42 -1.52 -7.75 -2.71
CA SER A 42 -1.45 -8.32 -4.06
C SER A 42 -2.15 -7.43 -5.08
N ILE A 43 -1.80 -7.64 -6.36
CA ILE A 43 -2.40 -6.95 -7.50
C ILE A 43 -3.04 -8.01 -8.38
N VAL A 44 -4.29 -7.80 -8.78
CA VAL A 44 -4.97 -8.61 -9.78
C VAL A 44 -4.39 -8.31 -11.16
N ARG A 45 -3.82 -9.32 -11.81
CA ARG A 45 -3.14 -9.19 -13.12
C ARG A 45 -3.91 -9.81 -14.28
N ASN A 46 -4.92 -10.62 -14.01
CA ASN A 46 -5.67 -11.31 -15.04
C ASN A 46 -7.10 -11.63 -14.58
N GLN A 47 -7.93 -12.01 -15.55
CA GLN A 47 -9.34 -12.31 -15.35
C GLN A 47 -9.58 -13.41 -14.31
N ARG A 48 -8.74 -14.45 -14.28
CA ARG A 48 -8.87 -15.56 -13.33
C ARG A 48 -8.61 -15.12 -11.88
N GLU A 49 -7.66 -14.22 -11.67
CA GLU A 49 -7.41 -13.62 -10.35
C GLU A 49 -8.56 -12.72 -9.92
N LEU A 50 -9.17 -11.99 -10.86
CA LEU A 50 -10.35 -11.17 -10.58
C LEU A 50 -11.54 -12.02 -10.14
N GLU A 51 -11.81 -13.13 -10.84
CA GLU A 51 -12.90 -14.06 -10.48
C GLU A 51 -12.71 -14.63 -9.07
N LYS A 52 -11.48 -15.04 -8.73
CA LYS A 52 -11.15 -15.50 -7.38
C LYS A 52 -11.37 -14.42 -6.31
N LEU A 53 -11.00 -13.18 -6.61
CA LEU A 53 -11.23 -12.06 -5.71
C LEU A 53 -12.73 -11.86 -5.48
N VAL A 54 -13.54 -11.86 -6.53
CA VAL A 54 -15.00 -11.69 -6.43
C VAL A 54 -15.62 -12.81 -5.60
N GLU A 55 -15.23 -14.06 -5.85
CA GLU A 55 -15.66 -15.21 -5.05
C GLU A 55 -15.28 -15.05 -3.56
N GLU A 56 -14.05 -14.62 -3.27
CA GLU A 56 -13.61 -14.40 -1.89
C GLU A 56 -14.42 -13.29 -1.20
N LEU A 57 -14.56 -12.13 -1.86
CA LEU A 57 -15.31 -10.98 -1.34
C LEU A 57 -16.78 -11.33 -1.07
N SER A 58 -17.41 -12.12 -1.94
CA SER A 58 -18.80 -12.56 -1.77
C SER A 58 -19.06 -13.37 -0.49
N ARG A 59 -18.01 -13.98 0.07
CA ARG A 59 -18.09 -14.76 1.31
C ARG A 59 -17.84 -13.93 2.57
N LYS A 60 -17.39 -12.68 2.44
CA LYS A 60 -17.06 -11.81 3.57
C LYS A 60 -18.31 -11.04 4.01
N THR A 61 -18.48 -10.90 5.32
CA THR A 61 -19.56 -10.11 5.92
C THR A 61 -19.26 -8.62 5.93
N LEU A 62 -17.98 -8.24 5.93
CA LEU A 62 -17.51 -6.86 5.90
C LEU A 62 -16.24 -6.78 5.05
N VAL A 63 -16.16 -5.75 4.22
CA VAL A 63 -15.00 -5.45 3.39
C VAL A 63 -14.75 -3.93 3.44
N ALA A 64 -13.48 -3.54 3.53
CA ALA A 64 -13.04 -2.19 3.22
C ALA A 64 -12.82 -2.07 1.71
N PHE A 65 -13.18 -0.91 1.17
CA PHE A 65 -13.10 -0.60 -0.26
C PHE A 65 -12.62 0.83 -0.44
N ASP A 66 -11.74 1.04 -1.42
CA ASP A 66 -11.25 2.38 -1.79
C ASP A 66 -11.03 2.52 -3.30
N LEU A 67 -11.03 3.77 -3.78
CA LEU A 67 -10.88 4.12 -5.20
C LEU A 67 -9.62 4.95 -5.44
N GLU A 68 -8.92 4.61 -6.51
CA GLU A 68 -7.85 5.44 -7.07
C GLU A 68 -8.38 6.17 -8.30
N THR A 69 -8.15 7.48 -8.39
CA THR A 69 -8.72 8.31 -9.45
C THR A 69 -7.72 9.30 -10.05
N THR A 70 -8.03 9.82 -11.24
CA THR A 70 -7.16 10.78 -11.94
C THR A 70 -7.28 12.22 -11.43
N SER A 71 -8.26 12.53 -10.58
CA SER A 71 -8.56 13.90 -10.14
C SER A 71 -9.18 13.92 -8.75
N LEU A 72 -8.96 15.02 -8.02
CA LEU A 72 -9.66 15.30 -6.76
C LEU A 72 -11.09 15.81 -6.98
N GLU A 73 -11.39 16.37 -8.16
CA GLU A 73 -12.73 16.84 -8.52
C GLU A 73 -13.59 15.67 -9.00
N PRO A 74 -14.64 15.25 -8.25
CA PRO A 74 -15.36 14.01 -8.55
C PRO A 74 -16.07 13.98 -9.90
N HIS A 75 -16.46 15.14 -10.43
CA HIS A 75 -17.12 15.25 -11.74
C HIS A 75 -16.19 14.94 -12.91
N ASP A 76 -14.88 15.20 -12.76
CA ASP A 76 -13.87 15.00 -13.80
C ASP A 76 -13.00 13.75 -13.55
N ALA A 77 -13.13 13.14 -12.37
CA ALA A 77 -12.36 11.99 -11.94
C ALA A 77 -12.72 10.73 -12.74
N LYS A 78 -11.71 10.10 -13.36
CA LYS A 78 -11.81 8.75 -13.92
C LYS A 78 -11.25 7.74 -12.94
N ILE A 79 -11.86 6.55 -12.88
CA ILE A 79 -11.38 5.44 -12.05
C ILE A 79 -10.11 4.86 -12.67
N VAL A 80 -9.02 4.89 -11.90
CA VAL A 80 -7.72 4.28 -12.22
C VAL A 80 -7.67 2.84 -11.67
N GLY A 81 -8.20 2.64 -10.46
CA GLY A 81 -8.20 1.33 -9.83
C GLY A 81 -9.10 1.26 -8.60
N LEU A 82 -9.22 0.06 -8.07
CA LEU A 82 -10.02 -0.29 -6.90
C LEU A 82 -9.15 -1.05 -5.92
N SER A 83 -9.33 -0.84 -4.62
CA SER A 83 -8.68 -1.67 -3.61
C SER A 83 -9.68 -2.26 -2.61
N PHE A 84 -9.35 -3.44 -2.10
CA PHE A 84 -10.18 -4.19 -1.16
C PHE A 84 -9.35 -4.76 -0.02
N SER A 85 -9.92 -4.81 1.17
CA SER A 85 -9.34 -5.48 2.33
C SER A 85 -10.43 -6.07 3.22
N TRP A 86 -10.23 -7.25 3.78
CA TRP A 86 -11.18 -7.88 4.71
C TRP A 86 -10.52 -8.37 6.00
N GLU A 87 -9.19 -8.23 6.13
CA GLU A 87 -8.38 -8.57 7.29
C GLU A 87 -7.30 -7.49 7.49
N ALA A 88 -6.86 -7.30 8.73
CA ALA A 88 -5.77 -6.38 9.01
C ALA A 88 -4.49 -6.78 8.25
N ASP A 89 -3.71 -5.77 7.83
CA ASP A 89 -2.44 -5.94 7.12
C ASP A 89 -2.54 -6.66 5.76
N GLN A 90 -3.76 -6.79 5.22
CA GLN A 90 -4.05 -7.38 3.92
C GLN A 90 -4.68 -6.36 2.96
N GLY A 91 -4.38 -6.49 1.67
CA GLY A 91 -5.10 -5.74 0.63
C GLY A 91 -4.93 -6.32 -0.77
N VAL A 92 -5.92 -6.11 -1.63
CA VAL A 92 -5.86 -6.46 -3.05
C VAL A 92 -6.19 -5.24 -3.90
N TYR A 93 -5.32 -4.90 -4.85
CA TYR A 93 -5.53 -3.82 -5.82
C TYR A 93 -5.93 -4.38 -7.19
N VAL A 94 -6.93 -3.76 -7.81
CA VAL A 94 -7.43 -4.06 -9.15
C VAL A 94 -7.21 -2.83 -10.02
N ALA A 95 -6.28 -2.90 -10.96
CA ALA A 95 -6.06 -1.83 -11.92
C ALA A 95 -7.15 -1.86 -13.00
N VAL A 96 -7.76 -0.72 -13.29
CA VAL A 96 -8.78 -0.53 -14.34
C VAL A 96 -8.18 0.22 -15.52
N GLN A 97 -7.46 1.30 -15.25
CA GLN A 97 -6.70 2.04 -16.25
C GLN A 97 -5.23 2.06 -15.83
N PHE A 98 -4.36 1.51 -16.67
CA PHE A 98 -2.93 1.75 -16.56
C PHE A 98 -2.60 2.99 -17.41
N PRO A 99 -1.73 3.91 -16.96
CA PRO A 99 -1.03 4.75 -17.91
C PRO A 99 -0.32 3.80 -18.86
N GLU A 100 -0.63 3.87 -20.16
CA GLU A 100 0.12 3.09 -21.13
C GLU A 100 1.60 3.39 -20.93
N ALA A 101 2.42 2.33 -20.83
CA ALA A 101 3.86 2.49 -20.82
C ALA A 101 4.28 2.90 -22.24
N GLY A 102 4.06 4.17 -22.61
CA GLY A 102 4.39 4.74 -23.90
C GLY A 102 3.73 4.02 -25.09
N GLY A 103 2.45 4.31 -25.33
CA GLY A 103 1.83 4.13 -26.65
C GLY A 103 1.78 5.51 -27.32
N ASP A 104 2.37 5.61 -28.52
CA ASP A 104 2.41 6.82 -29.33
C ASP A 104 1.00 7.38 -29.59
N ASP A 105 0.78 8.64 -29.17
CA ASP A 105 -0.08 9.64 -29.82
C ASP A 105 0.45 11.05 -29.49
#